data_AF-Q7MJC1-F1
#
_entry.id   AF-Q7MJC1-F1
#
_cell.length_a   1.000
_cell.length_b   1.000
_cell.length_c   1.000
_cell.angle_alpha   90.00
_cell.angle_beta   90.00
_cell.angle_gamma   90.00
#
_symmetry.space_group_name_H-M   'P 1'
#
loop_
_entity.id
_entity.type
_entity.pdbx_description
1 polymer ?
#
loop_
_entity_poly.entity_id
_entity_poly.type
_entity_poly.pdbx_seq_one_letter_code
_entity_poly.pdbx_strand_id
1 'polypeptide(L)'
;MSAWPIRWDLLFRYRMIEIIALWEGRLTTNHLLQSFGIGRQQASKDINTYLAEIAPGNLVYDKYLKGYKPSDSFSPKLTSGHADEYLHILSRSEDMTVTFNELDMGFEHSTMVRPVTRNISPQVLRPLVQAIREKKRVDICYTSLKDGEQSERIISPHTLVCTPLRWHVRAYCEQAGGYRDFVLSRIQGIHDINNNAIHGKRADVLWNTKVNVELIPDLRLNEKQRAVIEKDYAMSDGACESPPTRHSFAMCLIPRTLISMCKNLILEDNRLCWGIGMS
;
A
#
# COMPACT_ATOMS: atom_id res chain seq x y z
N MET A 1 9.44 -34.45 11.43
CA MET A 1 8.66 -33.29 10.94
C MET A 1 7.40 -33.20 11.79
N SER A 2 7.36 -32.31 12.78
CA SER A 2 6.15 -32.10 13.58
C SER A 2 5.06 -31.54 12.66
N ALA A 3 3.92 -32.23 12.60
CA ALA A 3 2.74 -31.72 11.91
C ALA A 3 2.45 -30.30 12.41
N TRP A 4 2.32 -29.34 11.50
CA TRP A 4 1.93 -27.99 11.86
C TRP A 4 0.60 -28.06 12.65
N PRO A 5 0.54 -27.52 13.88
CA PRO A 5 -0.60 -27.74 14.77
C PRO A 5 -1.88 -27.01 14.33
N ILE A 6 -1.84 -26.28 13.21
CA ILE A 6 -2.91 -25.41 12.74
C ILE A 6 -3.14 -25.68 11.25
N ARG A 7 -4.41 -25.89 10.86
CA ARG A 7 -4.78 -26.02 9.44
C ARG A 7 -4.43 -24.73 8.68
N TRP A 8 -3.93 -24.88 7.46
CA TRP A 8 -3.49 -23.76 6.62
C TRP A 8 -4.53 -22.64 6.47
N ASP A 9 -5.80 -23.00 6.26
CA ASP A 9 -6.91 -22.06 6.15
C ASP A 9 -7.16 -21.26 7.46
N LEU A 10 -6.84 -21.86 8.61
CA LEU A 10 -6.97 -21.25 9.92
C LEU A 10 -5.79 -20.31 10.22
N LEU A 11 -4.58 -20.70 9.79
CA LEU A 11 -3.39 -19.85 9.90
C LEU A 11 -3.58 -18.51 9.16
N PHE A 12 -4.10 -18.53 7.93
CA PHE A 12 -4.38 -17.30 7.18
C PHE A 12 -5.40 -16.40 7.88
N ARG A 13 -6.42 -16.99 8.51
CA ARG A 13 -7.40 -16.24 9.29
C ARG A 13 -6.76 -15.56 10.49
N TYR A 14 -5.87 -16.25 11.22
CA TYR A 14 -5.15 -15.67 12.35
C TYR A 14 -4.15 -14.59 11.94
N ARG A 15 -3.48 -14.75 10.81
CA ARG A 15 -2.59 -13.72 10.26
C ARG A 15 -3.36 -12.47 9.84
N MET A 16 -4.55 -12.64 9.27
CA MET A 16 -5.43 -11.51 8.97
C MET A 16 -5.88 -10.78 10.24
N ILE A 17 -6.15 -11.48 11.34
CA ILE A 17 -6.46 -10.87 12.64
C ILE A 17 -5.33 -9.92 13.06
N GLU A 18 -4.08 -10.40 13.01
CA GLU A 18 -2.91 -9.59 13.38
C GLU A 18 -2.71 -8.39 12.46
N ILE A 19 -2.81 -8.58 11.14
CA ILE A 19 -2.63 -7.51 10.15
C ILE A 19 -3.70 -6.43 10.34
N ILE A 20 -4.98 -6.79 10.46
CA ILE A 20 -6.05 -5.80 10.64
C ILE A 20 -5.93 -5.09 11.99
N ALA A 21 -5.63 -5.82 13.08
CA ALA A 21 -5.42 -5.20 14.37
C ALA A 21 -4.21 -4.24 14.36
N LEU A 22 -3.11 -4.65 13.72
CA LEU A 22 -1.88 -3.88 13.64
C LEU A 22 -2.01 -2.65 12.74
N TRP A 23 -2.70 -2.74 11.61
CA TRP A 23 -2.68 -1.68 10.59
C TRP A 23 -3.95 -0.84 10.52
N GLU A 24 -5.11 -1.39 10.89
CA GLU A 24 -6.37 -0.64 10.96
C GLU A 24 -6.76 -0.25 12.39
N GLY A 25 -6.14 -0.86 13.40
CA GLY A 25 -6.40 -0.58 14.81
C GLY A 25 -7.75 -1.09 15.33
N ARG A 26 -8.58 -1.71 14.47
CA ARG A 26 -9.90 -2.23 14.83
C ARG A 26 -10.27 -3.46 14.02
N LEU A 27 -10.26 -4.60 14.68
CA LEU A 27 -10.74 -5.86 14.13
C LEU A 27 -12.23 -6.08 14.46
N THR A 28 -12.96 -6.62 13.49
CA THR A 28 -14.37 -7.04 13.67
C THR A 28 -14.59 -8.35 12.92
N THR A 29 -15.60 -9.13 13.31
CA THR A 29 -16.00 -10.35 12.59
C THR A 29 -16.27 -10.11 11.10
N ASN A 30 -16.81 -8.94 10.74
CA ASN A 30 -17.01 -8.56 9.33
C ASN A 30 -15.74 -8.64 8.47
N HIS A 31 -14.55 -8.39 9.04
CA HIS A 31 -13.30 -8.51 8.30
C HIS A 31 -13.12 -9.95 7.84
N LEU A 32 -13.25 -10.94 8.73
CA LEU A 32 -13.12 -12.35 8.37
C LEU A 32 -14.24 -12.82 7.42
N LEU A 33 -15.46 -12.35 7.63
CA LEU A 33 -16.63 -12.69 6.79
C LEU A 33 -16.40 -12.30 5.33
N GLN A 34 -16.05 -11.03 5.11
CA GLN A 34 -15.82 -10.48 3.75
C GLN A 34 -14.59 -11.07 3.08
N SER A 35 -13.67 -11.64 3.86
CA SER A 35 -12.36 -12.08 3.41
C SER A 35 -12.30 -13.56 3.07
N PHE A 36 -13.02 -14.37 3.84
CA PHE A 36 -12.95 -15.83 3.73
C PHE A 36 -14.32 -16.46 3.46
N GLY A 37 -15.39 -15.67 3.34
CA GLY A 37 -16.75 -16.17 3.07
C GLY A 37 -17.33 -17.02 4.22
N ILE A 38 -16.79 -16.92 5.43
CA ILE A 38 -17.20 -17.73 6.58
C ILE A 38 -18.36 -17.10 7.35
N GLY A 39 -19.15 -17.92 8.04
CA GLY A 39 -20.25 -17.43 8.88
C GLY A 39 -19.78 -16.66 10.14
N ARG A 40 -20.65 -15.80 10.69
CA ARG A 40 -20.36 -14.97 11.88
C ARG A 40 -19.91 -15.79 13.10
N GLN A 41 -20.55 -16.94 13.33
CA GLN A 41 -20.21 -17.82 14.45
C GLN A 41 -18.78 -18.37 14.31
N GLN A 42 -18.39 -18.79 13.11
CA GLN A 42 -17.05 -19.27 12.84
C GLN A 42 -16.01 -18.15 13.02
N ALA A 43 -16.27 -16.95 12.48
CA ALA A 43 -15.37 -15.82 12.69
C ALA A 43 -15.19 -15.45 14.17
N SER A 44 -16.26 -15.49 14.96
CA SER A 44 -16.18 -15.25 16.39
C SER A 44 -15.38 -16.34 17.11
N LYS A 45 -15.56 -17.61 16.71
CA LYS A 45 -14.79 -18.74 17.23
C LYS A 45 -13.31 -18.56 16.92
N ASP A 46 -12.96 -18.24 15.68
CA ASP A 46 -11.57 -18.04 15.25
C ASP A 46 -10.88 -16.91 16.04
N ILE A 47 -11.57 -15.78 16.27
CA ILE A 47 -11.03 -14.67 17.08
C ILE A 47 -10.79 -15.12 18.52
N ASN A 48 -11.75 -15.83 19.12
CA ASN A 48 -11.63 -16.29 20.50
C ASN A 48 -10.54 -17.37 20.65
N THR A 49 -10.40 -18.28 19.69
CA THR A 49 -9.33 -19.28 19.69
C THR A 49 -7.96 -18.62 19.52
N TYR A 50 -7.82 -17.64 18.62
CA TYR A 50 -6.59 -16.84 18.51
C TYR A 50 -6.21 -16.18 19.84
N LEU A 51 -7.18 -15.58 20.53
CA LEU A 51 -6.94 -14.93 21.84
C LEU A 51 -6.65 -15.92 22.96
N ALA A 52 -7.16 -17.14 22.90
CA ALA A 52 -6.93 -18.14 23.94
C ALA A 52 -5.60 -18.89 23.76
N GLU A 53 -5.25 -19.23 22.51
CA GLU A 53 -4.20 -20.21 22.21
C GLU A 53 -2.95 -19.59 21.58
N ILE A 54 -3.11 -18.53 20.77
CA ILE A 54 -2.01 -18.01 19.95
C ILE A 54 -1.39 -16.75 20.58
N ALA A 55 -2.23 -15.78 20.92
CA ALA A 55 -1.77 -14.52 21.50
C ALA A 55 -2.70 -14.01 22.61
N PRO A 56 -2.62 -14.61 23.81
CA PRO A 56 -3.34 -14.11 24.99
C PRO A 56 -2.99 -12.66 25.29
N GLY A 57 -4.02 -11.83 25.49
CA GLY A 57 -3.87 -10.41 25.83
C GLY A 57 -3.50 -9.49 24.66
N ASN A 58 -3.38 -10.00 23.42
CA ASN A 58 -3.06 -9.13 22.27
C ASN A 58 -4.21 -8.18 21.89
N LEU A 59 -5.47 -8.60 22.02
CA LEU A 59 -6.62 -7.77 21.66
C LEU A 59 -7.57 -7.58 22.83
N VAL A 60 -8.13 -6.37 22.93
CA VAL A 60 -9.14 -6.00 23.92
C VAL A 60 -10.43 -5.65 23.21
N TYR A 61 -11.55 -6.22 23.65
CA TYR A 61 -12.86 -5.86 23.10
C TYR A 61 -13.29 -4.48 23.57
N ASP A 62 -13.60 -3.59 22.63
CA ASP A 62 -14.07 -2.24 22.88
C ASP A 62 -15.55 -2.12 22.50
N LYS A 63 -16.40 -1.87 23.51
CA LYS A 63 -17.87 -1.78 23.36
C LYS A 63 -18.29 -0.57 22.53
N TYR A 64 -17.56 0.54 22.60
CA TYR A 64 -17.90 1.77 21.88
C TYR A 64 -17.51 1.66 20.41
N LEU A 65 -16.33 1.12 20.13
CA LEU A 65 -15.89 0.85 18.76
C LEU A 65 -16.59 -0.38 18.15
N LYS A 66 -17.30 -1.20 18.94
CA LYS A 66 -17.94 -2.44 18.49
C LYS A 66 -16.95 -3.35 17.75
N GLY A 67 -15.81 -3.62 18.37
CA GLY A 67 -14.72 -4.38 17.78
C GLY A 67 -13.57 -4.63 18.75
N TYR A 68 -12.57 -5.37 18.31
CA TYR A 68 -11.35 -5.65 19.07
C TYR A 68 -10.26 -4.66 18.66
N LYS A 69 -9.64 -4.01 19.63
CA LYS A 69 -8.50 -3.12 19.43
C LYS A 69 -7.19 -3.81 19.88
N PRO A 70 -6.04 -3.49 19.28
CA PRO A 70 -4.76 -3.94 19.81
C PRO A 70 -4.59 -3.43 21.25
N SER A 71 -4.07 -4.28 22.14
CA SER A 71 -3.67 -3.88 23.48
C SER A 71 -2.39 -3.04 23.45
N ASP A 72 -2.06 -2.41 24.58
CA ASP A 72 -0.82 -1.63 24.71
C ASP A 72 0.44 -2.49 24.57
N SER A 73 0.31 -3.80 24.84
CA SER A 73 1.36 -4.81 24.69
C SER A 73 1.21 -5.66 23.42
N PHE A 74 0.44 -5.20 22.43
CA PHE A 74 0.21 -5.96 21.20
C PHE A 74 1.53 -6.29 20.50
N SER A 75 1.76 -7.59 20.25
CA SER A 75 2.92 -8.09 19.52
C SER A 75 2.48 -9.19 18.56
N PRO A 76 2.63 -9.03 17.24
CA PRO A 76 2.26 -10.06 16.27
C PRO A 76 3.07 -11.35 16.50
N LYS A 77 2.40 -12.50 16.44
CA LYS A 77 2.99 -13.83 16.65
C LYS A 77 3.09 -14.65 15.36
N LEU A 78 2.27 -14.34 14.37
CA LEU A 78 2.17 -15.07 13.10
C LEU A 78 2.50 -14.19 11.89
N THR A 79 2.82 -12.93 12.14
CA THR A 79 3.13 -11.92 11.12
C THR A 79 4.39 -11.16 11.52
N SER A 80 5.09 -10.65 10.52
CA SER A 80 6.35 -9.96 10.72
C SER A 80 6.18 -8.48 11.09
N GLY A 81 4.95 -7.96 10.96
CA GLY A 81 4.62 -6.58 11.32
C GLY A 81 5.08 -5.57 10.25
N HIS A 82 5.33 -6.03 9.03
CA HIS A 82 5.73 -5.18 7.90
C HIS A 82 4.51 -4.72 7.10
N ALA A 83 4.59 -3.52 6.51
CA ALA A 83 3.46 -2.87 5.84
C ALA A 83 3.04 -3.59 4.56
N ASP A 84 3.96 -4.28 3.88
CA ASP A 84 3.69 -5.13 2.72
C ASP A 84 2.67 -6.24 3.04
N GLU A 85 2.69 -6.80 4.25
CA GLU A 85 1.67 -7.78 4.69
C GLU A 85 0.25 -7.20 4.63
N TYR A 86 0.08 -5.91 4.94
CA TYR A 86 -1.20 -5.22 4.78
C TYR A 86 -1.53 -4.94 3.31
N LEU A 87 -0.53 -4.59 2.50
CA LEU A 87 -0.71 -4.40 1.05
C LEU A 87 -1.25 -5.66 0.39
N HIS A 88 -0.75 -6.85 0.73
CA HIS A 88 -1.25 -8.10 0.16
C HIS A 88 -2.73 -8.36 0.48
N ILE A 89 -3.21 -7.93 1.65
CA ILE A 89 -4.64 -8.03 2.00
C ILE A 89 -5.46 -7.01 1.19
N LEU A 90 -4.94 -5.79 0.99
CA LEU A 90 -5.61 -4.73 0.24
C LEU A 90 -5.62 -4.99 -1.28
N SER A 91 -4.54 -5.55 -1.83
CA SER A 91 -4.38 -5.75 -3.26
C SER A 91 -5.37 -6.79 -3.76
N ARG A 92 -5.59 -7.88 -3.01
CA ARG A 92 -6.65 -8.91 -3.13
C ARG A 92 -7.00 -9.48 -4.52
N SER A 93 -6.36 -9.01 -5.59
CA SER A 93 -6.52 -9.46 -6.96
C SER A 93 -5.20 -9.93 -7.57
N GLU A 94 -4.04 -9.56 -7.01
CA GLU A 94 -2.75 -9.97 -7.54
C GLU A 94 -1.79 -10.34 -6.39
N ASP A 95 -1.35 -11.60 -6.43
CA ASP A 95 -0.27 -12.26 -5.69
C ASP A 95 -0.42 -12.50 -4.18
N MET A 96 -0.83 -13.74 -3.88
CA MET A 96 -0.83 -14.38 -2.57
C MET A 96 0.54 -15.01 -2.26
N THR A 97 1.63 -14.25 -2.32
CA THR A 97 3.00 -14.81 -2.24
C THR A 97 3.99 -13.99 -1.43
N VAL A 98 3.70 -13.65 -0.18
CA VAL A 98 4.78 -13.25 0.76
C VAL A 98 4.59 -13.88 2.11
N THR A 99 4.76 -15.21 2.21
CA THR A 99 5.08 -15.87 3.49
C THR A 99 5.67 -17.27 3.35
N PHE A 100 6.57 -17.48 2.40
CA PHE A 100 7.31 -18.75 2.27
C PHE A 100 8.68 -18.69 2.97
N ASN A 101 8.78 -18.10 4.16
CA ASN A 101 10.05 -18.08 4.90
C ASN A 101 10.22 -19.29 5.84
N GLU A 102 9.13 -20.00 6.14
CA GLU A 102 9.13 -21.18 7.03
C GLU A 102 8.81 -22.48 6.29
N LEU A 103 8.73 -22.40 4.96
CA LEU A 103 8.44 -23.52 4.09
C LEU A 103 9.75 -24.00 3.45
N ASP A 104 10.30 -25.07 4.02
CA ASP A 104 11.30 -25.88 3.35
C ASP A 104 10.64 -26.65 2.20
N MET A 105 10.32 -25.94 1.11
CA MET A 105 9.82 -26.50 -0.14
C MET A 105 10.96 -26.86 -1.10
N GLY A 106 12.20 -27.04 -0.61
CA GLY A 106 13.35 -27.34 -1.47
C GLY A 106 13.84 -26.15 -2.30
N PHE A 107 13.60 -24.92 -1.83
CA PHE A 107 14.11 -23.68 -2.43
C PHE A 107 15.62 -23.45 -2.20
N GLU A 108 16.42 -24.51 -2.00
CA GLU A 108 17.86 -24.40 -1.72
C GLU A 108 18.63 -23.63 -2.81
N HIS A 109 18.05 -23.49 -4.00
CA HIS A 109 18.67 -22.86 -5.17
C HIS A 109 18.01 -21.53 -5.59
N SER A 110 17.08 -20.99 -4.80
CA SER A 110 16.41 -19.73 -5.11
C SER A 110 16.39 -18.80 -3.89
N THR A 111 16.88 -17.58 -4.05
CA THR A 111 16.77 -16.53 -3.02
C THR A 111 15.91 -15.40 -3.54
N MET A 112 15.00 -14.91 -2.70
CA MET A 112 14.19 -13.74 -3.02
C MET A 112 14.83 -12.50 -2.39
N VAL A 113 15.30 -11.58 -3.23
CA VAL A 113 15.77 -10.27 -2.77
C VAL A 113 14.57 -9.37 -2.55
N ARG A 114 14.29 -9.03 -1.28
CA ARG A 114 13.25 -8.04 -0.97
C ARG A 114 13.81 -6.64 -1.19
N PRO A 115 13.09 -5.75 -1.90
CA PRO A 115 13.51 -4.36 -2.01
C PRO A 115 13.53 -3.73 -0.61
N VAL A 116 14.48 -2.83 -0.36
CA VAL A 116 14.50 -2.05 0.87
C VAL A 116 13.27 -1.13 0.86
N THR A 117 12.23 -1.52 1.58
CA THR A 117 11.02 -0.72 1.74
C THR A 117 11.31 0.37 2.79
N ARG A 118 10.70 1.55 2.59
CA ARG A 118 10.81 2.59 3.61
C ARG A 118 9.97 2.16 4.81
N ASN A 119 10.53 2.31 6.02
CA ASN A 119 9.82 2.02 7.25
C ASN A 119 8.56 2.90 7.34
N ILE A 120 7.40 2.27 7.52
CA ILE A 120 6.11 2.95 7.70
C ILE A 120 5.63 2.62 9.09
N SER A 121 5.55 3.64 9.92
CA SER A 121 5.03 3.53 11.28
C SER A 121 3.53 3.19 11.25
N PRO A 122 3.08 2.12 11.95
CA PRO A 122 1.66 1.86 12.16
C PRO A 122 0.92 3.02 12.82
N GLN A 123 1.61 3.82 13.64
CA GLN A 123 1.08 5.01 14.28
C GLN A 123 0.73 6.13 13.27
N VAL A 124 1.36 6.14 12.10
CA VAL A 124 1.02 7.04 10.99
C VAL A 124 -0.05 6.40 10.09
N LEU A 125 0.04 5.11 9.81
CA LEU A 125 -0.89 4.47 8.89
C LEU A 125 -2.31 4.37 9.46
N ARG A 126 -2.46 3.97 10.74
CA ARG A 126 -3.77 3.77 11.37
C ARG A 126 -4.64 5.04 11.32
N PRO A 127 -4.17 6.23 11.75
CA PRO A 127 -5.00 7.43 11.73
C PRO A 127 -5.32 7.87 10.30
N LEU A 128 -4.42 7.65 9.33
CA LEU A 128 -4.71 7.94 7.91
C LEU A 128 -5.82 7.03 7.36
N VAL A 129 -5.71 5.72 7.59
CA VAL A 129 -6.74 4.75 7.15
C VAL A 129 -8.08 5.08 7.81
N GLN A 130 -8.07 5.39 9.11
CA GLN A 130 -9.25 5.83 9.82
C GLN A 130 -9.84 7.11 9.21
N ALA A 131 -9.02 8.14 8.98
CA ALA A 131 -9.46 9.41 8.41
C ALA A 131 -10.04 9.25 6.99
N ILE A 132 -9.45 8.39 6.16
CA ILE A 132 -9.98 8.08 4.82
C ILE A 132 -11.36 7.41 4.93
N ARG A 133 -11.49 6.40 5.81
CA ARG A 133 -12.73 5.64 6.00
C ARG A 133 -13.85 6.53 6.56
N GLU A 134 -13.53 7.35 7.54
CA GLU A 134 -14.46 8.26 8.22
C GLU A 134 -14.64 9.59 7.49
N LYS A 135 -13.91 9.82 6.38
CA LYS A 135 -13.89 11.07 5.61
C LYS A 135 -13.59 12.28 6.51
N LYS A 136 -12.54 12.18 7.31
CA LYS A 136 -12.07 13.23 8.23
C LYS A 136 -10.80 13.90 7.73
N ARG A 137 -10.53 15.10 8.25
CA ARG A 137 -9.25 15.81 8.06
C ARG A 137 -8.22 15.30 9.05
N VAL A 138 -6.95 15.43 8.71
CA VAL A 138 -5.84 15.12 9.61
C VAL A 138 -4.81 16.22 9.59
N ASP A 139 -4.28 16.51 10.77
CA ASP A 139 -3.11 17.35 10.94
C ASP A 139 -1.85 16.50 10.96
N ILE A 140 -0.93 16.79 10.05
CA ILE A 140 0.29 16.02 9.85
C ILE A 140 1.53 16.91 10.00
N CYS A 141 2.57 16.39 10.64
CA CYS A 141 3.91 16.97 10.55
C CYS A 141 4.66 16.33 9.37
N TYR A 142 4.96 17.13 8.34
CA TYR A 142 5.53 16.66 7.08
C TYR A 142 6.89 17.28 6.79
N THR A 143 7.89 16.43 6.53
CA THR A 143 9.22 16.87 6.10
C THR A 143 9.30 16.97 4.57
N SER A 144 9.47 18.19 4.05
CA SER A 144 9.64 18.43 2.62
C SER A 144 11.02 17.97 2.16
N LEU A 145 11.11 17.34 0.98
CA LEU A 145 12.39 17.05 0.34
C LEU A 145 13.07 18.31 -0.23
N LYS A 146 12.26 19.31 -0.62
CA LYS A 146 12.76 20.47 -1.34
C LYS A 146 13.61 21.36 -0.44
N ASP A 147 13.15 21.54 0.80
CA ASP A 147 13.70 22.51 1.73
C ASP A 147 14.22 21.83 3.02
N GLY A 148 13.99 20.52 3.21
CA GLY A 148 14.37 19.78 4.42
C GLY A 148 13.55 20.13 5.67
N GLU A 149 12.79 21.21 5.62
CA GLU A 149 12.02 21.75 6.74
C GLU A 149 10.78 20.90 7.07
N GLN A 150 10.48 20.86 8.36
CA GLN A 150 9.23 20.33 8.88
C GLN A 150 8.13 21.39 8.76
N SER A 151 6.96 20.96 8.31
CA SER A 151 5.78 21.82 8.19
C SER A 151 4.56 21.08 8.68
N GLU A 152 3.77 21.73 9.53
CA GLU A 152 2.43 21.30 9.89
C GLU A 152 1.49 21.55 8.73
N ARG A 153 0.67 20.56 8.41
CA ARG A 153 -0.25 20.60 7.27
C ARG A 153 -1.56 19.95 7.62
N ILE A 154 -2.64 20.61 7.24
CA ILE A 154 -3.99 20.08 7.35
C ILE A 154 -4.34 19.50 5.99
N ILE A 155 -4.59 18.19 5.97
CA ILE A 155 -4.93 17.47 4.75
C ILE A 155 -6.28 16.77 4.87
N SER A 156 -6.99 16.70 3.76
CA SER A 156 -8.19 15.86 3.58
C SER A 156 -7.81 14.61 2.77
N PRO A 157 -7.40 13.50 3.42
CA PRO A 157 -6.99 12.29 2.72
C PRO A 157 -8.20 11.57 2.12
N HIS A 158 -8.07 11.08 0.89
CA HIS A 158 -9.17 10.34 0.26
C HIS A 158 -8.77 8.97 -0.27
N THR A 159 -7.50 8.73 -0.61
CA THR A 159 -7.07 7.41 -1.08
C THR A 159 -5.64 7.11 -0.66
N LEU A 160 -5.46 5.96 -0.03
CA LEU A 160 -4.16 5.37 0.25
C LEU A 160 -3.68 4.62 -1.00
N VAL A 161 -2.42 4.79 -1.34
CA VAL A 161 -1.80 4.25 -2.55
C VAL A 161 -0.54 3.54 -2.15
N CYS A 162 -0.48 2.27 -2.51
CA CYS A 162 0.56 1.38 -2.07
C CYS A 162 1.17 0.72 -3.30
N THR A 163 2.47 0.93 -3.49
CA THR A 163 3.29 0.13 -4.40
C THR A 163 4.37 -0.58 -3.58
N PRO A 164 4.98 -1.66 -4.09
CA PRO A 164 6.08 -2.34 -3.41
C PRO A 164 7.24 -1.41 -3.01
N LEU A 165 7.39 -0.27 -3.70
CA LEU A 165 8.48 0.68 -3.50
C LEU A 165 8.07 1.94 -2.73
N ARG A 166 6.80 2.35 -2.78
CA ARG A 166 6.38 3.66 -2.26
C ARG A 166 4.93 3.68 -1.80
N TRP A 167 4.74 4.03 -0.53
CA TRP A 167 3.44 4.32 0.04
C TRP A 167 3.20 5.81 0.09
N HIS A 168 2.03 6.22 -0.39
CA HIS A 168 1.60 7.60 -0.35
C HIS A 168 0.09 7.71 -0.16
N VAL A 169 -0.34 8.84 0.35
CA VAL A 169 -1.76 9.20 0.45
C VAL A 169 -2.02 10.37 -0.47
N ARG A 170 -3.06 10.23 -1.30
CA ARG A 170 -3.59 11.34 -2.09
C ARG A 170 -4.57 12.13 -1.23
N ALA A 171 -4.29 13.42 -1.09
CA ALA A 171 -5.05 14.30 -0.19
C ALA A 171 -5.12 15.73 -0.72
N TYR A 172 -6.19 16.45 -0.37
CA TYR A 172 -6.25 17.90 -0.55
C TYR A 172 -5.50 18.58 0.60
N CYS A 173 -4.56 19.48 0.28
CA CYS A 173 -3.81 20.26 1.26
C CYS A 173 -4.40 21.67 1.34
N GLU A 174 -4.88 22.06 2.53
CA GLU A 174 -5.50 23.37 2.75
C GLU A 174 -4.50 24.51 2.55
N GLN A 175 -3.27 24.36 3.08
CA GLN A 175 -2.22 25.36 2.93
C GLN A 175 -1.81 25.60 1.47
N ALA A 176 -1.90 24.56 0.63
CA ALA A 176 -1.50 24.64 -0.77
C ALA A 176 -2.68 24.83 -1.74
N GLY A 177 -3.91 24.85 -1.23
CA GLY A 177 -5.13 25.01 -2.04
C GLY A 177 -5.37 23.92 -3.09
N GLY A 178 -4.84 22.70 -2.93
CA GLY A 178 -4.89 21.69 -3.99
C GLY A 178 -4.56 20.26 -3.59
N TYR A 179 -4.86 19.32 -4.48
CA TYR A 179 -4.59 17.89 -4.31
C TYR A 179 -3.12 17.54 -4.55
N ARG A 180 -2.53 16.78 -3.62
CA ARG A 180 -1.12 16.39 -3.63
C ARG A 180 -0.93 14.97 -3.08
N ASP A 181 0.21 14.40 -3.40
CA ASP A 181 0.64 13.09 -2.91
C ASP A 181 1.62 13.24 -1.75
N PHE A 182 1.25 12.69 -0.59
CA PHE A 182 2.07 12.72 0.61
C PHE A 182 2.67 11.34 0.86
N VAL A 183 4.00 11.26 0.82
CA VAL A 183 4.72 10.01 1.11
C VAL A 183 4.67 9.71 2.61
N LEU A 184 4.19 8.52 2.99
CA LEU A 184 3.98 8.17 4.40
C LEU A 184 5.26 8.18 5.23
N SER A 185 6.39 7.72 4.66
CA SER A 185 7.70 7.74 5.33
C SER A 185 8.24 9.12 5.69
N ARG A 186 7.59 10.21 5.25
CA ARG A 186 7.97 11.59 5.60
C ARG A 186 6.98 12.26 6.56
N ILE A 187 5.95 11.53 6.97
CA ILE A 187 5.02 11.97 8.01
C ILE A 187 5.64 11.53 9.33
N GLN A 188 6.04 12.50 10.16
CA GLN A 188 6.67 12.24 11.45
C GLN A 188 5.63 11.92 12.54
N GLY A 189 4.39 12.32 12.32
CA GLY A 189 3.29 12.09 13.24
C GLY A 189 1.99 12.66 12.69
N ILE A 190 0.89 12.23 13.31
CA ILE A 190 -0.45 12.74 13.07
C ILE A 190 -0.93 13.32 14.39
N HIS A 191 -1.08 14.63 14.43
CA HIS A 191 -1.36 15.36 15.66
C HIS A 191 -2.85 15.28 16.03
N ASP A 192 -3.73 15.34 15.03
CA ASP A 192 -5.17 15.27 15.26
C ASP A 192 -5.93 14.70 14.06
N ILE A 193 -7.06 14.05 14.34
CA ILE A 193 -8.09 13.70 13.35
C ILE A 193 -9.24 14.68 13.54
N ASN A 194 -9.24 15.70 12.70
CA ASN A 194 -10.15 16.82 12.71
C ASN A 194 -11.55 16.48 12.17
N ASN A 195 -12.39 17.51 12.08
CA ASN A 195 -13.74 17.48 11.49
C ASN A 195 -13.76 16.95 10.03
N ASN A 196 -14.97 16.75 9.51
CA ASN A 196 -15.21 16.22 8.16
C ASN A 196 -14.32 16.83 7.07
N ALA A 197 -13.84 15.97 6.17
CA ALA A 197 -13.10 16.31 4.97
C ALA A 197 -13.95 17.19 4.06
N ILE A 198 -13.39 18.33 3.68
CA ILE A 198 -14.05 19.31 2.81
C ILE A 198 -13.97 18.84 1.34
N HIS A 199 -12.85 18.21 0.98
CA HIS A 199 -12.53 17.81 -0.39
C HIS A 199 -12.31 16.31 -0.49
N GLY A 200 -13.25 15.63 -1.15
CA GLY A 200 -13.20 14.18 -1.38
C GLY A 200 -12.66 13.80 -2.76
N LYS A 201 -12.56 12.49 -3.00
CA LYS A 201 -12.09 11.90 -4.27
C LYS A 201 -12.76 12.44 -5.54
N ARG A 202 -14.04 12.82 -5.47
CA ARG A 202 -14.81 13.30 -6.65
C ARG A 202 -14.33 14.66 -7.18
N ALA A 203 -13.77 15.50 -6.32
CA ALA A 203 -13.31 16.84 -6.69
C ALA A 203 -11.84 16.86 -7.18
N ASP A 204 -11.12 15.73 -7.08
CA ASP A 204 -9.77 15.61 -7.64
C ASP A 204 -9.85 15.26 -9.14
N VAL A 205 -9.76 16.27 -10.00
CA VAL A 205 -9.81 16.10 -11.46
C VAL A 205 -8.69 15.19 -11.93
N LEU A 206 -7.45 15.43 -11.50
CA LEU A 206 -6.28 14.63 -11.90
C LEU A 206 -6.39 13.17 -11.46
N TRP A 207 -7.04 12.91 -10.33
CA TRP A 207 -7.34 11.55 -9.89
C TRP A 207 -8.38 10.87 -10.77
N ASN A 208 -9.42 11.59 -11.20
CA ASN A 208 -10.53 11.01 -11.96
C ASN A 208 -10.24 10.92 -13.46
N THR A 209 -9.28 11.68 -13.97
CA THR A 209 -8.78 11.57 -15.34
C THR A 209 -7.96 10.30 -15.49
N LYS A 210 -8.37 9.43 -16.41
CA LYS A 210 -7.57 8.30 -16.88
C LYS A 210 -6.69 8.75 -18.05
N VAL A 211 -5.45 8.30 -18.06
CA VAL A 211 -4.49 8.54 -19.14
C VAL A 211 -3.90 7.21 -19.60
N ASN A 212 -3.62 7.13 -20.89
CA ASN A 212 -2.85 6.04 -21.45
C ASN A 212 -1.37 6.43 -21.36
N VAL A 213 -0.57 5.55 -20.75
CA VAL A 213 0.88 5.73 -20.68
C VAL A 213 1.50 4.80 -21.71
N GLU A 214 2.22 5.41 -22.63
CA GLU A 214 2.92 4.73 -23.72
C GLU A 214 4.41 4.68 -23.37
N LEU A 215 4.94 3.46 -23.28
CA LEU A 215 6.35 3.22 -23.00
C LEU A 215 7.06 3.02 -24.32
N ILE A 216 8.05 3.87 -24.60
CA ILE A 216 8.89 3.80 -25.79
C ILE A 216 10.35 3.61 -25.38
N PRO A 217 11.23 3.08 -26.24
CA PRO A 217 12.67 3.12 -26.00
C PRO A 217 13.17 4.58 -25.95
N ASP A 218 14.17 4.87 -25.12
CA ASP A 218 14.81 6.19 -25.11
C ASP A 218 15.38 6.49 -26.51
N LEU A 219 14.98 7.63 -27.06
CA LEU A 219 15.35 8.09 -28.40
C LEU A 219 16.87 8.29 -28.58
N ARG A 220 17.63 8.37 -27.49
CA ARG A 220 19.10 8.49 -27.51
C ARG A 220 19.81 7.17 -27.80
N LEU A 221 19.09 6.06 -27.74
CA LEU A 221 19.66 4.73 -27.92
C LEU A 221 19.87 4.41 -29.41
N ASN A 222 20.96 3.71 -29.70
CA ASN A 222 21.18 3.20 -31.04
C ASN A 222 20.17 2.08 -31.37
N GLU A 223 20.02 1.75 -32.67
CA GLU A 223 19.04 0.76 -33.14
C GLU A 223 19.16 -0.60 -32.44
N LYS A 224 20.40 -1.05 -32.18
CA LYS A 224 20.64 -2.33 -31.50
C LYS A 224 20.17 -2.31 -30.05
N GLN A 225 20.40 -1.19 -29.35
CA GLN A 225 19.95 -1.00 -27.96
C GLN A 225 18.42 -0.90 -27.87
N ARG A 226 17.78 -0.19 -28.82
CA ARG A 226 16.31 -0.11 -28.88
C ARG A 226 15.68 -1.49 -29.09
N ALA A 227 16.22 -2.29 -30.01
CA ALA A 227 15.75 -3.65 -30.25
C ALA A 227 15.84 -4.58 -29.02
N VAL A 228 16.84 -4.38 -28.14
CA VAL A 228 16.95 -5.13 -26.88
C VAL A 228 15.83 -4.73 -25.92
N ILE A 229 15.59 -3.42 -25.76
CA ILE A 229 14.52 -2.91 -24.88
C ILE A 229 13.13 -3.32 -25.39
N GLU A 230 12.91 -3.22 -26.69
CA GLU A 230 11.65 -3.65 -27.31
C GLU A 230 11.37 -5.13 -27.02
N LYS A 231 12.41 -5.97 -27.06
CA LYS A 231 12.29 -7.39 -26.72
C LYS A 231 12.04 -7.62 -25.22
N ASP A 232 12.77 -6.93 -24.33
CA ASP A 232 12.67 -7.10 -22.88
C ASP A 232 11.30 -6.67 -22.33
N TYR A 233 10.70 -5.63 -22.92
CA TYR A 233 9.38 -5.10 -22.54
C TYR A 233 8.24 -5.61 -23.44
N ALA A 234 8.52 -6.56 -24.33
CA ALA A 234 7.57 -7.09 -25.31
C ALA A 234 6.79 -6.01 -26.07
N MET A 235 7.50 -4.95 -26.49
CA MET A 235 6.94 -3.83 -27.25
C MET A 235 6.56 -4.28 -28.67
N SER A 236 5.48 -3.72 -29.21
CA SER A 236 5.08 -3.90 -30.61
C SER A 236 5.24 -2.57 -31.33
N ASP A 237 5.93 -2.56 -32.48
CA ASP A 237 6.20 -1.35 -33.28
C ASP A 237 6.87 -0.20 -32.49
N GLY A 238 7.76 -0.52 -31.55
CA GLY A 238 8.53 0.46 -30.78
C GLY A 238 7.77 1.09 -29.59
N ALA A 239 6.59 0.58 -29.26
CA ALA A 239 5.81 1.03 -28.10
C ALA A 239 5.16 -0.13 -27.33
N CYS A 240 4.92 0.09 -26.05
CA CYS A 240 4.06 -0.75 -25.22
C CYS A 240 3.03 0.11 -24.51
N GLU A 241 1.75 -0.21 -24.73
CA GLU A 241 0.64 0.44 -24.04
C GLU A 241 0.46 -0.19 -22.65
N SER A 242 0.55 0.63 -21.61
CA SER A 242 0.16 0.21 -20.27
C SER A 242 -1.36 0.31 -20.08
N PRO A 243 -1.97 -0.48 -19.18
CA PRO A 243 -3.36 -0.32 -18.82
C PRO A 243 -3.68 1.13 -18.38
N PRO A 244 -4.86 1.68 -18.70
CA PRO A 244 -5.20 3.07 -18.37
C PRO A 244 -5.05 3.36 -16.88
N THR A 245 -4.19 4.32 -16.55
CA THR A 245 -3.90 4.71 -15.16
C THR A 245 -4.48 6.09 -14.84
N ARG A 246 -4.57 6.45 -13.55
CA ARG A 246 -5.01 7.80 -13.17
C ARG A 246 -3.89 8.78 -13.45
N HIS A 247 -4.20 9.99 -13.92
CA HIS A 247 -3.19 11.00 -14.27
C HIS A 247 -2.25 11.31 -13.09
N SER A 248 -2.77 11.35 -11.85
CA SER A 248 -1.96 11.50 -10.64
C SER A 248 -0.91 10.39 -10.43
N PHE A 249 -1.10 9.22 -11.04
CA PHE A 249 -0.24 8.03 -10.90
C PHE A 249 0.61 7.69 -12.11
N ALA A 250 0.48 8.41 -13.21
CA ALA A 250 1.32 8.14 -14.37
C ALA A 250 2.82 8.15 -14.01
N MET A 251 3.25 9.05 -13.10
CA MET A 251 4.63 9.07 -12.58
C MET A 251 4.94 8.01 -11.51
N CYS A 252 3.94 7.37 -10.91
CA CYS A 252 4.14 6.34 -9.87
C CYS A 252 4.29 4.92 -10.45
N LEU A 253 3.90 4.71 -11.71
CA LEU A 253 4.06 3.43 -12.41
C LEU A 253 5.52 3.11 -12.77
N ILE A 254 6.41 4.09 -12.66
CA ILE A 254 7.80 3.95 -13.07
C ILE A 254 8.67 3.77 -11.81
N PRO A 255 9.31 2.60 -11.62
CA PRO A 255 10.34 2.43 -10.61
C PRO A 255 11.37 3.56 -10.68
N ARG A 256 11.84 4.09 -9.55
CA ARG A 256 12.86 5.16 -9.55
C ARG A 256 14.13 4.79 -10.31
N THR A 257 14.43 3.50 -10.42
CA THR A 257 15.51 2.95 -11.27
C THR A 257 15.28 3.24 -12.75
N LEU A 258 14.04 3.14 -13.23
CA LEU A 258 13.63 3.55 -14.58
C LEU A 258 13.51 5.07 -14.72
N ILE A 259 13.16 5.82 -13.66
CA ILE A 259 13.14 7.30 -13.71
C ILE A 259 14.55 7.88 -13.95
N SER A 260 15.61 7.20 -13.52
CA SER A 260 17.00 7.59 -13.89
C SER A 260 17.28 7.44 -15.39
N MET A 261 16.51 6.58 -16.07
CA MET A 261 16.62 6.29 -17.49
C MET A 261 15.65 7.12 -18.33
N CYS A 262 14.49 7.45 -17.78
CA CYS A 262 13.48 8.26 -18.45
C CYS A 262 13.79 9.75 -18.31
N LYS A 263 14.20 10.39 -19.41
CA LYS A 263 14.55 11.82 -19.41
C LYS A 263 13.56 12.74 -20.13
N ASN A 264 12.58 12.22 -20.88
CA ASN A 264 11.63 13.04 -21.65
C ASN A 264 10.18 12.67 -21.29
N LEU A 265 9.39 13.68 -20.92
CA LEU A 265 7.94 13.62 -20.80
C LEU A 265 7.35 14.37 -22.00
N ILE A 266 6.62 13.69 -22.88
CA ILE A 266 5.87 14.34 -23.96
C ILE A 266 4.38 14.13 -23.67
N LEU A 267 3.64 15.24 -23.60
CA LEU A 267 2.19 15.27 -23.49
C LEU A 267 1.63 15.59 -24.87
N GLU A 268 1.09 14.59 -25.57
CA GLU A 268 0.34 14.76 -26.81
C GLU A 268 -1.01 14.06 -26.66
N ASP A 269 -2.12 14.76 -26.92
CA ASP A 269 -3.48 14.20 -26.99
C ASP A 269 -3.85 13.19 -25.88
N ASN A 270 -3.66 13.59 -24.62
CA ASN A 270 -3.97 12.76 -23.44
C ASN A 270 -3.13 11.47 -23.31
N ARG A 271 -2.08 11.33 -24.12
CA ARG A 271 -1.04 10.31 -24.01
C ARG A 271 0.18 10.87 -23.30
N LEU A 272 0.76 10.06 -22.43
CA LEU A 272 2.02 10.35 -21.76
C LEU A 272 3.07 9.38 -22.30
N CYS A 273 3.99 9.88 -23.11
CA CYS A 273 5.09 9.09 -23.67
C CYS A 273 6.32 9.17 -22.75
N TRP A 274 6.89 8.02 -22.41
CA TRP A 274 8.09 7.92 -21.56
C TRP A 274 9.16 7.03 -22.22
N GLY A 275 10.38 7.55 -22.33
CA GLY A 275 11.53 6.83 -22.88
C GLY A 275 12.21 5.92 -21.85
N ILE A 276 12.37 4.62 -22.12
CA ILE A 276 13.07 3.65 -21.27
C ILE A 276 14.50 3.43 -21.77
N GLY A 277 15.49 3.48 -20.87
CA GLY A 277 16.92 3.30 -21.16
C GLY A 277 17.52 1.99 -20.64
N MET A 278 18.83 1.78 -20.85
CA MET A 278 19.60 0.68 -20.26
C MET A 278 20.31 1.13 -18.97
N SER A 279 20.56 0.19 -18.04
CA SER A 279 21.18 0.41 -16.70
C SER A 279 22.68 0.54 -16.75
#